data_AF-A0A1Q4WH17-F1
#
_entry.id   AF-A0A1Q4WH17-F1
#
_cell.length_a   1.000
_cell.length_b   1.000
_cell.length_c   1.000
_cell.angle_alpha   90.00
_cell.angle_beta   90.00
_cell.angle_gamma   90.00
#
_symmetry.space_group_name_H-M   'P 1'
#
loop_
_entity.id
_entity.type
_entity.pdbx_description
1 polymer ?
#
loop_
_entity_poly.entity_id
_entity_poly.type
_entity_poly.pdbx_seq_one_letter_code
_entity_poly.pdbx_strand_id
1 'polypeptide(L)'
;MAALDRETEAALDTARDRYGHTVHHQVAAAARARRNHTAVDAYTTHLAPHAGPLLDAARSAVDGLPPAKHTRAWRDLLDSLAASHMEIARILDRPAHPGSSAEREQHTLVWPHLAAWADYGSIAADLAEQHHQPEPELTAEERQMWTEMAQAARRRGALDLTESWYAADGRHITLAHLVEDDDSVVVALAGDPGAPGWEVIGHYAHEYAAGQALPRAVPPGVLRPDAASRFNRPEPAPERSLQELVQEVVEARAAGDVCETLLSATQQGYDAGPMVRLQHVLSTAAKFSHALETAQGRQIGARLDALERQLAFLAQEVHDAAEDLGATVAVLPPHRAPKPPRIRPRPALETTPPPAPPQRTTTTARHP
;
A
#
# COMPACT_ATOMS: atom_id res chain seq x y z
N MET A 1 11.31 -12.10 -0.83
CA MET A 1 9.95 -12.18 -1.44
C MET A 1 9.45 -10.85 -1.99
N ALA A 2 9.35 -9.76 -1.21
CA ALA A 2 8.83 -8.48 -1.72
C ALA A 2 9.64 -7.85 -2.89
N ALA A 3 10.95 -8.11 -2.97
CA ALA A 3 11.77 -7.71 -4.13
C ALA A 3 11.41 -8.52 -5.39
N LEU A 4 11.32 -9.85 -5.26
CA LEU A 4 10.93 -10.76 -6.34
C LEU A 4 9.55 -10.44 -6.91
N ASP A 5 8.61 -10.06 -6.04
CA ASP A 5 7.26 -9.66 -6.44
C ASP A 5 7.28 -8.37 -7.27
N ARG A 6 8.00 -7.33 -6.82
CA ARG A 6 8.18 -6.09 -7.60
C ARG A 6 8.86 -6.33 -8.95
N GLU A 7 9.89 -7.17 -8.99
CA GLU A 7 10.57 -7.54 -10.24
C GLU A 7 9.62 -8.31 -11.17
N THR A 8 8.80 -9.19 -10.63
CA THR A 8 7.80 -9.94 -11.42
C THR A 8 6.72 -9.00 -11.95
N GLU A 9 6.23 -8.08 -11.13
CA GLU A 9 5.20 -7.13 -11.54
C GLU A 9 5.73 -6.21 -12.65
N ALA A 10 6.95 -5.70 -12.52
CA ALA A 10 7.58 -4.92 -13.59
C ALA A 10 7.70 -5.73 -14.90
N ALA A 11 8.02 -7.03 -14.82
CA ALA A 11 8.05 -7.89 -15.99
C ALA A 11 6.64 -8.15 -16.57
N LEU A 12 5.62 -8.32 -15.71
CA LEU A 12 4.23 -8.48 -16.12
C LEU A 12 3.69 -7.21 -16.79
N ASP A 13 4.09 -6.03 -16.32
CA ASP A 13 3.70 -4.75 -16.92
C ASP A 13 4.22 -4.61 -18.36
N THR A 14 5.42 -5.12 -18.65
CA THR A 14 5.92 -5.17 -20.05
C THR A 14 5.15 -6.15 -20.93
N ALA A 15 4.43 -7.11 -20.33
CA ALA A 15 3.59 -8.07 -21.03
C ALA A 15 2.13 -7.58 -21.19
N ARG A 16 1.77 -6.47 -20.54
CA ARG A 16 0.44 -5.85 -20.57
C ARG A 16 0.40 -4.68 -21.54
N ASP A 17 -0.78 -4.39 -22.08
CA ASP A 17 -1.03 -3.12 -22.76
C ASP A 17 -1.25 -1.98 -21.75
N ARG A 18 -1.44 -0.76 -22.26
CA ARG A 18 -1.73 0.42 -21.43
C ARG A 18 -3.03 0.33 -20.63
N TYR A 19 -3.90 -0.63 -20.96
CA TYR A 19 -5.18 -0.86 -20.29
C TYR A 19 -5.09 -2.00 -19.27
N GLY A 20 -3.93 -2.65 -19.14
CA GLY A 20 -3.70 -3.75 -18.20
C GLY A 20 -3.99 -5.14 -18.76
N HIS A 21 -4.37 -5.29 -20.03
CA HIS A 21 -4.59 -6.61 -20.63
C HIS A 21 -3.26 -7.29 -20.93
N THR A 22 -3.09 -8.54 -20.51
CA THR A 22 -1.94 -9.35 -20.92
C THR A 22 -1.96 -9.63 -22.44
N VAL A 23 -1.10 -8.97 -23.22
CA VAL A 23 -0.94 -9.16 -24.68
C VAL A 23 0.18 -10.14 -25.01
N HIS A 24 1.20 -10.21 -24.16
CA HIS A 24 2.35 -11.11 -24.34
C HIS A 24 2.32 -12.29 -23.35
N HIS A 25 1.38 -13.23 -23.55
CA HIS A 25 1.18 -14.36 -22.64
C HIS A 25 2.44 -15.20 -22.36
N GLN A 26 3.32 -15.38 -23.36
CA GLN A 26 4.56 -16.13 -23.18
C GLN A 26 5.55 -15.41 -22.25
N VAL A 27 5.63 -14.08 -22.34
CA VAL A 27 6.47 -13.25 -21.45
C VAL A 27 5.92 -13.32 -20.03
N ALA A 28 4.60 -13.20 -19.86
CA ALA A 28 3.95 -13.32 -18.56
C ALA A 28 4.15 -14.71 -17.92
N ALA A 29 4.06 -15.78 -18.71
CA ALA A 29 4.32 -17.14 -18.24
C ALA A 29 5.79 -17.33 -17.82
N ALA A 30 6.74 -16.80 -18.59
CA ALA A 30 8.16 -16.86 -18.26
C ALA A 30 8.51 -16.07 -16.98
N ALA A 31 7.91 -14.90 -16.78
CA ALA A 31 8.07 -14.10 -15.57
C ALA A 31 7.59 -14.87 -14.33
N ARG A 32 6.40 -15.48 -14.38
CA ARG A 32 5.85 -16.30 -13.30
C ARG A 32 6.70 -17.54 -13.02
N ALA A 33 7.18 -18.22 -14.06
CA ALA A 33 8.06 -19.39 -13.90
C ALA A 33 9.38 -19.02 -13.20
N ARG A 34 10.00 -17.90 -13.58
CA ARG A 34 11.21 -17.39 -12.93
C ARG A 34 10.95 -17.05 -11.47
N ARG A 35 9.88 -16.31 -11.17
CA ARG A 35 9.46 -15.97 -9.80
C ARG A 35 9.33 -17.22 -8.94
N ASN A 36 8.58 -18.22 -9.42
CA ASN A 36 8.32 -19.43 -8.63
C ASN A 36 9.61 -20.20 -8.37
N HIS A 37 10.49 -20.32 -9.37
CA HIS A 37 11.81 -20.95 -9.21
C HIS A 37 12.66 -20.23 -8.15
N THR A 38 12.84 -18.91 -8.28
CA THR A 38 13.64 -18.14 -7.32
C THR A 38 13.04 -18.15 -5.91
N ALA A 39 11.71 -18.19 -5.79
CA ALA A 39 11.03 -18.30 -4.50
C ALA A 39 11.29 -19.66 -3.82
N VAL A 40 11.28 -20.76 -4.59
CA VAL A 40 11.64 -22.10 -4.10
C VAL A 40 13.09 -22.11 -3.62
N ASP A 41 14.03 -21.58 -4.40
CA ASP A 41 15.45 -21.52 -4.02
C ASP A 41 15.68 -20.70 -2.74
N ALA A 42 15.03 -19.54 -2.62
CA ALA A 42 15.12 -18.70 -1.43
C ALA A 42 14.54 -19.41 -0.20
N TYR A 43 13.42 -20.10 -0.36
CA TYR A 43 12.79 -20.87 0.71
C TYR A 43 13.68 -22.02 1.19
N THR A 44 14.17 -22.86 0.27
CA THR A 44 14.99 -24.02 0.62
C THR A 44 16.29 -23.61 1.29
N THR A 45 16.89 -22.51 0.86
CA THR A 45 18.16 -22.01 1.40
C THR A 45 18.00 -21.33 2.76
N HIS A 46 16.97 -20.49 2.93
CA HIS A 46 16.91 -19.56 4.07
C HIS A 46 15.82 -19.87 5.09
N LEU A 47 14.73 -20.54 4.71
CA LEU A 47 13.58 -20.73 5.59
C LEU A 47 13.37 -22.20 5.97
N ALA A 48 13.48 -23.12 5.03
CA ALA A 48 13.19 -24.54 5.25
C ALA A 48 13.93 -25.14 6.47
N PRO A 49 15.23 -24.86 6.70
CA PRO A 49 15.95 -25.40 7.87
C PRO A 49 15.48 -24.83 9.21
N HIS A 50 14.82 -23.67 9.20
CA HIS A 50 14.49 -22.89 10.41
C HIS A 50 12.99 -22.80 10.67
N ALA A 51 12.14 -23.15 9.71
CA ALA A 51 10.70 -22.99 9.79
C ALA A 51 10.08 -23.78 10.97
N GLY A 52 10.48 -25.04 11.17
CA GLY A 52 10.01 -25.85 12.31
C GLY A 52 10.35 -25.21 13.66
N PRO A 53 11.65 -24.99 13.98
CA PRO A 53 12.06 -24.32 15.22
C PRO A 53 11.41 -22.95 15.44
N LEU A 54 11.23 -22.16 14.37
CA LEU A 54 10.56 -20.87 14.43
C LEU A 54 9.09 -21.01 14.86
N LEU A 55 8.35 -21.94 14.25
CA LEU A 55 6.94 -22.17 14.58
C LEU A 55 6.77 -22.71 16.01
N ASP A 56 7.68 -23.57 16.45
CA ASP A 56 7.65 -24.10 17.81
C ASP A 56 7.91 -22.99 18.85
N ALA A 57 8.89 -22.11 18.59
CA ALA A 57 9.15 -20.93 19.42
C ALA A 57 7.92 -19.99 19.46
N ALA A 58 7.34 -19.68 18.31
CA ALA A 58 6.15 -18.83 18.21
C ALA A 58 4.96 -19.43 18.96
N ARG A 59 4.70 -20.73 18.84
CA ARG A 59 3.64 -21.43 19.59
C ARG A 59 3.89 -21.37 21.09
N SER A 60 5.12 -21.65 21.53
CA SER A 60 5.49 -21.58 22.94
C SER A 60 5.29 -20.17 23.51
N ALA A 61 5.60 -19.13 22.73
CA ALA A 61 5.33 -17.76 23.10
C ALA A 61 3.82 -17.52 23.26
N VAL A 62 3.02 -17.86 22.25
CA VAL A 62 1.56 -17.68 22.26
C VAL A 62 0.88 -18.44 23.39
N ASP A 63 1.35 -19.64 23.74
CA ASP A 63 0.78 -20.42 24.84
C ASP A 63 1.15 -19.87 26.23
N GLY A 64 2.24 -19.10 26.33
CA GLY A 64 2.60 -18.33 27.52
C GLY A 64 1.84 -17.01 27.68
N LEU A 65 1.11 -16.55 26.66
CA LEU A 65 0.42 -15.26 26.69
C LEU A 65 -0.90 -15.32 27.48
N PRO A 66 -1.31 -14.19 28.09
CA PRO A 66 -2.63 -14.09 28.69
C PRO A 66 -3.74 -14.25 27.62
N PRO A 67 -4.94 -14.70 28.03
CA PRO A 67 -6.05 -14.89 27.09
C PRO A 67 -6.52 -13.55 26.52
N ALA A 68 -6.31 -13.35 25.22
CA ALA A 68 -6.80 -12.19 24.48
C ALA A 68 -7.50 -12.60 23.18
N LYS A 69 -8.34 -11.71 22.63
CA LYS A 69 -9.17 -11.98 21.43
C LYS A 69 -8.36 -12.48 20.23
N HIS A 70 -7.14 -11.99 20.06
CA HIS A 70 -6.26 -12.29 18.93
C HIS A 70 -5.46 -13.60 19.07
N THR A 71 -5.35 -14.16 20.29
CA THR A 71 -4.51 -15.35 20.54
C THR A 71 -4.98 -16.59 19.77
N ARG A 72 -6.30 -16.76 19.57
CA ARG A 72 -6.85 -17.84 18.76
C ARG A 72 -6.46 -17.69 17.28
N ALA A 73 -6.60 -16.48 16.74
CA ALA A 73 -6.26 -16.20 15.35
C ALA A 73 -4.77 -16.46 15.06
N TRP A 74 -3.88 -16.15 16.02
CA TRP A 74 -2.47 -16.47 15.89
C TRP A 74 -2.19 -17.97 15.90
N ARG A 75 -2.87 -18.76 16.75
CA ARG A 75 -2.74 -20.22 16.71
C ARG A 75 -3.17 -20.78 15.36
N ASP A 76 -4.34 -20.35 14.87
CA ASP A 76 -4.87 -20.79 13.57
C ASP A 76 -3.90 -20.42 12.42
N LEU A 77 -3.27 -19.24 12.49
CA LEU A 77 -2.24 -18.80 11.54
C LEU A 77 -0.98 -19.67 11.60
N LEU A 78 -0.46 -19.95 12.80
CA LEU A 78 0.74 -20.78 12.98
C LEU A 78 0.50 -22.22 12.49
N ASP A 79 -0.70 -22.75 12.71
CA ASP A 79 -1.10 -24.07 12.20
C ASP A 79 -1.20 -24.09 10.68
N SER A 80 -1.73 -23.02 10.08
CA SER A 80 -1.77 -22.86 8.61
C SER A 80 -0.36 -22.76 7.99
N LEU A 81 0.56 -22.05 8.64
CA LEU A 81 1.96 -21.98 8.22
C LEU A 81 2.67 -23.33 8.37
N ALA A 82 2.42 -24.06 9.46
CA ALA A 82 2.94 -25.41 9.67
C ALA A 82 2.44 -26.38 8.59
N ALA A 83 1.13 -26.36 8.28
CA ALA A 83 0.55 -27.16 7.21
C ALA A 83 1.18 -26.82 5.85
N SER A 84 1.36 -25.53 5.57
CA SER A 84 2.02 -25.06 4.34
C SER A 84 3.49 -25.52 4.26
N HIS A 85 4.24 -25.46 5.37
CA HIS A 85 5.62 -25.96 5.41
C HIS A 85 5.71 -27.45 5.12
N MET A 86 4.85 -28.26 5.74
CA MET A 86 4.78 -29.70 5.48
C MET A 86 4.44 -30.01 4.03
N GLU A 87 3.51 -29.27 3.43
CA GLU A 87 3.10 -29.47 2.05
C GLU A 87 4.21 -29.08 1.05
N ILE A 88 4.93 -27.98 1.30
CA ILE A 88 6.11 -27.61 0.51
C ILE A 88 7.17 -28.72 0.60
N ALA A 89 7.49 -29.19 1.82
CA ALA A 89 8.47 -30.24 2.02
C ALA A 89 8.04 -31.54 1.31
N ARG A 90 6.77 -31.94 1.40
CA ARG A 90 6.20 -33.11 0.74
C ARG A 90 6.31 -33.02 -0.79
N ILE A 91 6.00 -31.86 -1.37
CA ILE A 91 6.09 -31.67 -2.82
C ILE A 91 7.55 -31.69 -3.28
N LEU A 92 8.48 -31.09 -2.52
CA LEU A 92 9.89 -30.97 -2.88
C LEU A 92 10.74 -32.22 -2.52
N ASP A 93 10.21 -33.17 -1.74
CA ASP A 93 10.87 -34.44 -1.40
C ASP A 93 11.26 -35.27 -2.64
N ARG A 94 10.52 -35.10 -3.75
CA ARG A 94 10.81 -35.73 -5.04
C ARG A 94 10.96 -34.67 -6.13
N PRO A 95 12.15 -34.07 -6.27
CA PRO A 95 12.36 -32.99 -7.24
C PRO A 95 12.21 -33.52 -8.67
N ALA A 96 11.47 -32.77 -9.49
CA ALA A 96 11.41 -33.03 -10.93
C ALA A 96 12.78 -32.77 -11.59
N HIS A 97 12.95 -33.23 -12.83
CA HIS A 97 14.19 -32.97 -13.56
C HIS A 97 14.36 -31.45 -13.82
N PRO A 98 15.53 -30.86 -13.53
CA PRO A 98 15.77 -29.44 -13.77
C PRO A 98 15.54 -29.04 -15.23
N GLY A 99 14.87 -27.90 -15.44
CA GLY A 99 14.48 -27.34 -16.74
C GLY A 99 13.24 -27.96 -17.39
N SER A 100 12.66 -29.02 -16.80
CA SER A 100 11.51 -29.74 -17.36
C SER A 100 10.17 -29.00 -17.18
N SER A 101 9.14 -29.41 -17.93
CA SER A 101 7.77 -28.94 -17.68
C SER A 101 7.25 -29.38 -16.31
N ALA A 102 7.62 -30.59 -15.87
CA ALA A 102 7.26 -31.13 -14.57
C ALA A 102 7.81 -30.29 -13.41
N GLU A 103 9.02 -29.74 -13.54
CA GLU A 103 9.58 -28.80 -12.56
C GLU A 103 8.76 -27.51 -12.47
N ARG A 104 8.34 -26.95 -13.61
CA ARG A 104 7.50 -25.74 -13.61
C ARG A 104 6.13 -25.99 -12.99
N GLU A 105 5.54 -27.15 -13.25
CA GLU A 105 4.29 -27.57 -12.61
C GLU A 105 4.48 -27.75 -11.10
N GLN A 106 5.55 -28.42 -10.68
CA GLN A 106 5.90 -28.57 -9.26
C GLN A 106 6.06 -27.20 -8.56
N HIS A 107 6.82 -26.27 -9.14
CA HIS A 107 6.99 -24.92 -8.59
C HIS A 107 5.67 -24.13 -8.56
N THR A 108 4.76 -24.38 -9.51
CA THR A 108 3.42 -23.77 -9.53
C THR A 108 2.53 -24.31 -8.41
N LEU A 109 2.60 -25.62 -8.12
CA LEU A 109 1.87 -26.24 -7.02
C LEU A 109 2.35 -25.74 -5.65
N VAL A 110 3.65 -25.47 -5.52
CA VAL A 110 4.26 -24.97 -4.27
C VAL A 110 3.93 -23.48 -4.01
N TRP A 111 3.64 -22.72 -5.07
CA TRP A 111 3.50 -21.26 -5.00
C TRP A 111 2.49 -20.75 -3.96
N PRO A 112 1.26 -21.28 -3.83
CA PRO A 112 0.29 -20.79 -2.84
C PRO A 112 0.82 -20.88 -1.39
N HIS A 113 1.60 -21.92 -1.08
CA HIS A 113 2.20 -22.11 0.24
C HIS A 113 3.37 -21.16 0.49
N LEU A 114 4.21 -20.92 -0.53
CA LEU A 114 5.27 -19.91 -0.45
C LEU A 114 4.72 -18.49 -0.31
N ALA A 115 3.62 -18.20 -0.99
CA ALA A 115 2.91 -16.94 -0.88
C ALA A 115 2.37 -16.73 0.54
N ALA A 116 1.81 -17.77 1.18
CA ALA A 116 1.36 -17.71 2.56
C ALA A 116 2.54 -17.43 3.53
N TRP A 117 3.67 -18.12 3.37
CA TRP A 117 4.88 -17.84 4.16
C TRP A 117 5.43 -16.43 3.94
N ALA A 118 5.32 -15.91 2.72
CA ALA A 118 5.77 -14.56 2.39
C ALA A 118 4.86 -13.46 2.95
N ASP A 119 3.58 -13.76 3.20
CA ASP A 119 2.63 -12.84 3.82
C ASP A 119 2.64 -12.91 5.34
N TYR A 120 2.78 -14.10 5.91
CA TYR A 120 2.56 -14.34 7.33
C TYR A 120 3.80 -14.84 8.10
N GLY A 121 4.90 -15.16 7.42
CA GLY A 121 6.11 -15.67 8.08
C GLY A 121 6.76 -14.65 9.03
N SER A 122 6.64 -13.35 8.73
CA SER A 122 7.09 -12.28 9.64
C SER A 122 6.31 -12.28 10.95
N ILE A 123 5.00 -12.54 10.91
CA ILE A 123 4.16 -12.68 12.10
C ILE A 123 4.67 -13.82 13.00
N ALA A 124 5.07 -14.95 12.42
CA ALA A 124 5.65 -16.04 13.20
C ALA A 124 6.99 -15.64 13.86
N ALA A 125 7.83 -14.86 13.18
CA ALA A 125 9.06 -14.29 13.76
C ALA A 125 8.76 -13.32 14.91
N ASP A 126 7.87 -12.36 14.68
CA ASP A 126 7.48 -11.37 15.69
C ASP A 126 6.84 -12.05 16.91
N LEU A 127 6.09 -13.14 16.72
CA LEU A 127 5.53 -13.95 17.80
C LEU A 127 6.59 -14.74 18.57
N ALA A 128 7.60 -15.30 17.90
CA ALA A 128 8.70 -16.00 18.55
C ALA A 128 9.53 -15.06 19.47
N GLU A 129 9.55 -13.76 19.16
CA GLU A 129 10.26 -12.75 19.95
C GLU A 129 9.47 -12.23 21.17
N GLN A 130 8.26 -12.74 21.45
CA GLN A 130 7.39 -12.25 22.53
C GLN A 130 7.86 -12.61 23.95
N HIS A 131 8.98 -13.32 24.12
CA HIS A 131 9.54 -13.71 25.42
C HIS A 131 10.22 -12.56 26.19
N HIS A 132 9.63 -11.37 26.18
CA HIS A 132 10.15 -10.22 26.90
C HIS A 132 9.66 -10.18 28.36
N GLN A 133 10.58 -9.95 29.30
CA GLN A 133 10.23 -9.61 30.68
C GLN A 133 10.27 -8.09 30.83
N PRO A 134 9.11 -7.42 31.02
CA PRO A 134 9.08 -5.98 31.17
C PRO A 134 9.76 -5.53 32.46
N GLU A 135 10.27 -4.30 32.47
CA GLU A 135 10.74 -3.64 33.69
C GLU A 135 9.59 -3.46 34.70
N PRO A 136 9.89 -3.37 36.01
CA PRO A 136 8.87 -3.17 37.03
C PRO A 136 8.04 -1.90 36.76
N GLU A 137 6.72 -2.03 36.91
CA GLU A 137 5.78 -0.93 36.68
C GLU A 137 6.02 0.25 37.63
N LEU A 138 5.68 1.45 37.17
CA LEU A 138 5.62 2.65 38.01
C LEU A 138 4.74 2.43 39.26
N THR A 139 5.14 3.04 40.38
CA THR A 139 4.30 3.11 41.58
C THR A 139 2.99 3.85 41.28
N ALA A 140 1.97 3.64 42.12
CA ALA A 140 0.67 4.29 41.92
C ALA A 140 0.78 5.82 41.98
N GLU A 141 1.62 6.36 42.88
CA GLU A 141 1.84 7.80 43.00
C GLU A 141 2.55 8.38 41.76
N GLU A 142 3.62 7.72 41.28
CA GLU A 142 4.35 8.16 40.09
C GLU A 142 3.45 8.11 38.84
N ARG A 143 2.69 7.02 38.69
CA ARG A 143 1.73 6.84 37.59
C ARG A 143 0.72 7.98 37.55
N GLN A 144 0.15 8.34 38.69
CA GLN A 144 -0.83 9.42 38.80
C GLN A 144 -0.20 10.76 38.42
N MET A 145 0.97 11.08 39.00
CA MET A 145 1.69 12.32 38.73
C MET A 145 1.99 12.49 37.23
N TRP A 146 2.61 11.49 36.61
CA TRP A 146 2.95 11.55 35.19
C TRP A 146 1.73 11.60 34.29
N THR A 147 0.66 10.89 34.66
CA THR A 147 -0.61 10.93 33.91
C THR A 147 -1.22 12.33 33.93
N GLU A 148 -1.25 12.99 35.09
CA GLU A 148 -1.76 14.35 35.21
C GLU A 148 -0.92 15.35 34.38
N MET A 149 0.41 15.23 34.44
CA MET A 149 1.33 16.04 33.61
C MET A 149 1.08 15.83 32.12
N ALA A 150 1.00 14.58 31.66
CA ALA A 150 0.74 14.27 30.25
C ALA A 150 -0.64 14.77 29.79
N GLN A 151 -1.67 14.65 30.63
CA GLN A 151 -3.01 15.17 30.34
C GLN A 151 -3.03 16.71 30.28
N ALA A 152 -2.26 17.38 31.15
CA ALA A 152 -2.08 18.83 31.08
C ALA A 152 -1.36 19.23 29.80
N ALA A 153 -0.23 18.59 29.49
CA ALA A 153 0.56 18.81 28.27
C ALA A 153 -0.25 18.63 27.00
N ARG A 154 -1.07 17.60 26.95
CA ARG A 154 -1.92 17.37 25.80
C ARG A 154 -2.98 18.45 25.60
N ARG A 155 -3.61 18.93 26.67
CA ARG A 155 -4.61 20.02 26.57
C ARG A 155 -4.01 21.31 26.01
N ARG A 156 -2.72 21.53 26.25
CA ARG A 156 -1.95 22.67 25.70
C ARG A 156 -1.25 22.37 24.36
N GLY A 157 -1.39 21.16 23.81
CA GLY A 157 -0.78 20.76 22.54
C GLY A 157 0.73 20.45 22.62
N ALA A 158 1.24 20.18 23.82
CA ALA A 158 2.67 19.91 24.11
C ALA A 158 2.95 18.42 24.37
N LEU A 159 2.12 17.53 23.81
CA LEU A 159 2.31 16.09 23.84
C LEU A 159 2.30 15.58 22.40
N ASP A 160 3.47 15.20 21.88
CA ASP A 160 3.65 14.75 20.50
C ASP A 160 3.66 13.22 20.44
N LEU A 161 2.68 12.62 19.75
CA LEU A 161 2.54 11.17 19.66
C LEU A 161 3.40 10.65 18.50
N THR A 162 4.27 9.68 18.76
CA THR A 162 5.25 9.21 17.77
C THR A 162 4.93 7.83 17.20
N GLU A 163 4.66 6.86 18.07
CA GLU A 163 4.46 5.47 17.68
C GLU A 163 3.37 4.83 18.55
N SER A 164 2.61 3.89 17.98
CA SER A 164 1.59 3.14 18.70
C SER A 164 1.54 1.68 18.28
N TRP A 165 1.32 0.78 19.23
CA TRP A 165 1.18 -0.65 18.99
C TRP A 165 0.24 -1.31 20.00
N TYR A 166 -0.13 -2.56 19.72
CA TYR A 166 -0.79 -3.41 20.71
C TYR A 166 0.25 -4.30 21.40
N ALA A 167 0.13 -4.43 22.71
CA ALA A 167 0.84 -5.45 23.47
C ALA A 167 0.09 -6.79 23.42
N ALA A 168 0.78 -7.87 23.79
CA ALA A 168 0.25 -9.23 23.75
C ALA A 168 -0.94 -9.47 24.70
N ASP A 169 -1.10 -8.64 25.72
CA ASP A 169 -2.27 -8.62 26.61
C ASP A 169 -3.47 -7.83 26.04
N GLY A 170 -3.32 -7.25 24.85
CA GLY A 170 -4.34 -6.44 24.17
C GLY A 170 -4.36 -4.97 24.57
N ARG A 171 -3.46 -4.50 25.42
CA ARG A 171 -3.33 -3.06 25.71
C ARG A 171 -2.80 -2.32 24.49
N HIS A 172 -3.40 -1.18 24.18
CA HIS A 172 -2.88 -0.23 23.21
C HIS A 172 -1.83 0.64 23.89
N ILE A 173 -0.60 0.63 23.40
CA ILE A 173 0.52 1.43 23.91
C ILE A 173 0.83 2.53 22.90
N THR A 174 1.09 3.74 23.37
CA THR A 174 1.52 4.87 22.54
C THR A 174 2.73 5.56 23.17
N LEU A 175 3.79 5.76 22.40
CA LEU A 175 4.90 6.63 22.80
C LEU A 175 4.60 8.07 22.46
N ALA A 176 5.01 8.96 23.35
CA ALA A 176 4.88 10.39 23.14
C ALA A 176 6.05 11.15 23.72
N HIS A 177 6.41 12.27 23.08
CA HIS A 177 7.26 13.28 23.67
C HIS A 177 6.42 14.23 24.51
N LEU A 178 6.71 14.26 25.80
CA LEU A 178 6.18 15.24 26.73
C LEU A 178 7.16 16.41 26.80
N VAL A 179 6.74 17.56 26.27
CA VAL A 179 7.56 18.79 26.27
C VAL A 179 7.18 19.66 27.47
N GLU A 180 8.14 19.91 28.36
CA GLU A 180 8.05 20.87 29.47
C GLU A 180 9.30 21.75 29.51
N ASP A 181 9.11 23.08 29.53
CA ASP A 181 10.17 24.08 29.76
C ASP A 181 11.47 23.85 28.95
N ASP A 182 11.33 23.54 27.65
CA ASP A 182 12.38 23.20 26.68
C ASP A 182 13.06 21.82 26.81
N ASP A 183 12.68 21.01 27.81
CA ASP A 183 13.06 19.60 27.93
C ASP A 183 11.96 18.67 27.37
N SER A 184 12.38 17.57 26.75
CA SER A 184 11.49 16.52 26.23
C SER A 184 11.77 15.20 26.92
N VAL A 185 10.74 14.62 27.54
CA VAL A 185 10.79 13.26 28.11
C VAL A 185 9.92 12.34 27.27
N VAL A 186 10.42 11.14 26.97
CA VAL A 186 9.60 10.11 26.30
C VAL A 186 8.71 9.46 27.36
N VAL A 187 7.40 9.48 27.15
CA VAL A 187 6.41 8.82 28.00
C VAL A 187 5.68 7.73 27.22
N ALA A 188 5.36 6.63 27.91
CA ALA A 188 4.57 5.55 27.36
C ALA A 188 3.17 5.58 27.95
N LEU A 189 2.16 5.62 27.08
CA LEU A 189 0.75 5.71 27.43
C LEU A 189 0.09 4.36 27.21
N ALA A 190 -0.70 3.89 28.17
CA ALA A 190 -1.60 2.75 27.98
C ALA A 190 -3.04 3.25 27.80
N GLY A 191 -3.69 2.80 26.72
CA GLY A 191 -5.04 3.20 26.32
C GLY A 191 -5.05 4.03 25.04
N ASP A 192 -6.24 4.47 24.64
CA ASP A 192 -6.40 5.40 23.52
C ASP A 192 -6.21 6.82 24.05
N PRO A 193 -5.16 7.54 23.62
CA PRO A 193 -5.05 8.95 23.96
C PRO A 193 -6.35 9.67 23.56
N GLY A 194 -6.93 9.44 22.39
CA GLY A 194 -8.17 10.09 21.94
C GLY A 194 -9.39 10.01 22.87
N ALA A 195 -9.38 9.14 23.89
CA ALA A 195 -10.47 8.91 24.83
C ALA A 195 -10.09 9.29 26.28
N PRO A 196 -11.05 9.40 27.21
CA PRO A 196 -10.72 9.42 28.64
C PRO A 196 -10.24 8.03 29.11
N GLY A 197 -9.43 7.99 30.18
CA GLY A 197 -9.07 6.75 30.88
C GLY A 197 -7.76 6.08 30.45
N TRP A 198 -6.92 6.75 29.66
CA TRP A 198 -5.53 6.33 29.46
C TRP A 198 -4.63 6.82 30.61
N GLU A 199 -3.53 6.11 30.83
CA GLU A 199 -2.55 6.39 31.89
C GLU A 199 -1.12 6.28 31.37
N VAL A 200 -0.18 6.97 32.03
CA VAL A 200 1.26 6.83 31.76
C VAL A 200 1.77 5.58 32.48
N ILE A 201 2.36 4.64 31.73
CA ILE A 201 2.89 3.38 32.27
C ILE A 201 4.41 3.38 32.41
N GLY A 202 5.10 4.40 31.88
CA GLY A 202 6.54 4.52 31.96
C GLY A 202 7.04 5.86 31.41
N HIS A 203 8.23 6.25 31.82
CA HIS A 203 8.96 7.40 31.29
C HIS A 203 10.41 7.02 31.04
N TYR A 204 10.98 7.54 29.96
CA TYR A 204 12.25 7.08 29.41
C TYR A 204 13.07 8.25 28.88
N ALA A 205 14.39 8.09 28.91
CA ALA A 205 15.31 9.08 28.37
C ALA A 205 15.19 9.24 26.84
N HIS A 206 14.87 8.17 26.13
CA HIS A 206 14.69 8.14 24.68
C HIS A 206 13.87 6.90 24.25
N GLU A 207 13.40 6.88 23.00
CA GLU A 207 12.52 5.86 22.44
C GLU A 207 13.17 4.47 22.45
N TYR A 208 14.48 4.40 22.22
CA TYR A 208 15.19 3.11 22.30
C TYR A 208 15.14 2.49 23.70
N ALA A 209 15.18 3.28 24.79
CA ALA A 209 15.06 2.76 26.14
C ALA A 209 13.63 2.30 26.41
N ALA A 210 12.64 3.07 25.95
CA ALA A 210 11.23 2.69 26.01
C ALA A 210 10.98 1.35 25.31
N GLY A 211 11.51 1.17 24.10
CA GLY A 211 11.40 -0.06 23.33
C GLY A 211 12.09 -1.27 23.96
N GLN A 212 13.00 -1.08 24.92
CA GLN A 212 13.63 -2.18 25.65
C GLN A 212 12.91 -2.53 26.96
N ALA A 213 12.16 -1.59 27.54
CA ALA A 213 11.48 -1.76 28.82
C ALA A 213 9.99 -2.12 28.68
N LEU A 214 9.35 -1.68 27.58
CA LEU A 214 7.93 -1.86 27.33
C LEU A 214 7.60 -3.24 26.74
N PRO A 215 6.36 -3.72 26.93
CA PRO A 215 5.87 -4.89 26.21
C PRO A 215 6.09 -4.76 24.71
N ARG A 216 6.64 -5.82 24.11
CA ARG A 216 6.91 -5.87 22.67
C ARG A 216 5.63 -5.67 21.87
N ALA A 217 5.78 -5.00 20.73
CA ALA A 217 4.72 -4.91 19.76
C ALA A 217 4.32 -6.31 19.30
N VAL A 218 3.01 -6.55 19.28
CA VAL A 218 2.48 -7.71 18.59
C VAL A 218 2.50 -7.42 17.09
N PRO A 219 2.64 -8.44 16.23
CA PRO A 219 2.58 -8.24 14.80
C PRO A 219 1.30 -7.49 14.38
N PRO A 220 1.42 -6.54 13.44
CA PRO A 220 0.30 -5.67 13.07
C PRO A 220 -0.82 -6.45 12.39
N GLY A 221 -2.07 -6.04 12.67
CA GLY A 221 -3.24 -6.56 11.97
C GLY A 221 -3.34 -6.06 10.53
N VAL A 222 -4.15 -6.75 9.73
CA VAL A 222 -4.52 -6.32 8.37
C VAL A 222 -6.02 -6.05 8.30
N LEU A 223 -6.42 -5.10 7.45
CA LEU A 223 -7.83 -4.72 7.29
C LEU A 223 -8.73 -5.90 6.89
N ARG A 224 -8.20 -6.81 6.07
CA ARG A 224 -8.92 -7.98 5.57
C ARG A 224 -8.12 -9.24 5.90
N PRO A 225 -8.36 -9.88 7.06
CA PRO A 225 -7.65 -11.10 7.44
C PRO A 225 -7.94 -12.25 6.47
N ASP A 226 -9.11 -12.25 5.84
CA ASP A 226 -9.52 -13.27 4.86
C ASP A 226 -9.21 -12.88 3.40
N ALA A 227 -8.49 -11.78 3.18
CA ALA A 227 -8.12 -11.40 1.81
C ALA A 227 -7.15 -12.42 1.20
N ALA A 228 -7.30 -12.63 -0.11
CA ALA A 228 -6.32 -13.39 -0.87
C ALA A 228 -4.92 -12.78 -0.71
N SER A 229 -3.92 -13.65 -0.63
CA SER A 229 -2.51 -13.26 -0.59
C SER A 229 -2.20 -12.18 -1.62
N ARG A 230 -1.39 -11.18 -1.26
CA ARG A 230 -1.00 -10.12 -2.20
C ARG A 230 -0.27 -10.68 -3.42
N PHE A 231 0.39 -11.82 -3.26
CA PHE A 231 1.13 -12.54 -4.28
C PHE A 231 0.22 -13.37 -5.22
N ASN A 232 -1.07 -13.49 -4.87
CA ASN A 232 -2.12 -14.17 -5.62
C ASN A 232 -3.26 -13.21 -6.01
N ARG A 233 -2.98 -11.91 -6.08
CA ARG A 233 -3.97 -10.94 -6.55
C ARG A 233 -4.43 -11.32 -7.96
N PRO A 234 -5.75 -11.31 -8.20
CA PRO A 234 -6.27 -11.38 -9.56
C PRO A 234 -5.65 -10.27 -10.42
N GLU A 235 -5.61 -10.48 -11.74
CA GLU A 235 -5.25 -9.43 -12.68
C GLU A 235 -6.14 -8.20 -12.41
N PRO A 236 -5.56 -6.99 -12.27
CA PRO A 236 -6.36 -5.81 -12.01
C PRO A 236 -7.37 -5.62 -13.14
N ALA A 237 -8.58 -5.20 -12.80
CA ALA A 237 -9.57 -4.85 -13.81
C ALA A 237 -9.01 -3.70 -14.66
N PRO A 238 -9.16 -3.75 -15.99
CA PRO A 238 -8.58 -2.76 -16.90
C PRO A 238 -9.05 -1.36 -16.51
N GLU A 239 -8.12 -0.41 -16.50
CA GLU A 239 -8.39 0.97 -16.09
C GLU A 239 -8.37 1.88 -17.31
N ARG A 240 -9.40 2.72 -17.42
CA ARG A 240 -9.40 3.83 -18.34
C ARG A 240 -8.75 5.02 -17.65
N SER A 241 -7.66 5.53 -18.21
CA SER A 241 -6.93 6.60 -17.54
C SER A 241 -7.74 7.89 -17.53
N LEU A 242 -7.70 8.64 -16.42
CA LEU A 242 -8.30 9.98 -16.34
C LEU A 242 -7.74 10.91 -17.42
N GLN A 243 -6.47 10.73 -17.79
CA GLN A 243 -5.83 11.49 -18.85
C GLN A 243 -6.46 11.22 -20.22
N GLU A 244 -6.79 9.97 -20.54
CA GLU A 244 -7.50 9.62 -21.79
C GLU A 244 -8.91 10.18 -21.80
N LEU A 245 -9.66 10.08 -20.69
CA LEU A 245 -10.99 10.68 -20.59
C LEU A 245 -10.94 12.20 -20.81
N VAL A 246 -9.97 12.90 -20.20
CA VAL A 246 -9.76 14.33 -20.43
C VAL A 246 -9.43 14.61 -21.89
N GLN A 247 -8.57 13.81 -22.50
CA GLN A 247 -8.19 13.97 -23.90
C GLN A 247 -9.40 13.78 -24.83
N GLU A 248 -10.26 12.81 -24.57
CA GLU A 248 -11.47 12.57 -25.36
C GLU A 248 -12.45 13.74 -25.28
N VAL A 249 -12.64 14.33 -24.10
CA VAL A 249 -13.46 15.55 -23.98
C VAL A 249 -12.83 16.72 -24.74
N VAL A 250 -11.50 16.85 -24.73
CA VAL A 250 -10.78 17.90 -25.47
C VAL A 250 -10.90 17.71 -26.98
N GLU A 251 -10.92 16.46 -27.46
CA GLU A 251 -11.03 16.10 -28.87
C GLU A 251 -12.48 16.00 -29.39
N ALA A 252 -13.45 15.94 -28.48
CA ALA A 252 -14.87 15.79 -28.76
C ALA A 252 -15.38 16.87 -29.74
N ARG A 253 -16.22 16.44 -30.68
CA ARG A 253 -16.82 17.34 -31.68
C ARG A 253 -18.32 17.45 -31.51
N ALA A 254 -18.95 16.44 -30.93
CA ALA A 254 -20.36 16.38 -30.61
C ALA A 254 -20.59 16.25 -29.11
N ALA A 255 -21.75 16.68 -28.64
CA ALA A 255 -22.18 16.47 -27.25
C ALA A 255 -22.28 14.98 -26.89
N GLY A 256 -22.62 14.12 -27.87
CA GLY A 256 -22.63 12.66 -27.70
C GLY A 256 -21.27 12.07 -27.36
N ASP A 257 -20.17 12.60 -27.92
CA ASP A 257 -18.81 12.14 -27.57
C ASP A 257 -18.52 12.42 -26.09
N VAL A 258 -18.92 13.59 -25.60
CA VAL A 258 -18.74 13.98 -24.19
C VAL A 258 -19.65 13.15 -23.27
N CYS A 259 -20.88 12.86 -23.68
CA CYS A 259 -21.80 11.98 -22.96
C CYS A 259 -21.15 10.61 -22.70
N GLU A 260 -20.67 9.93 -23.75
CA GLU A 260 -20.06 8.60 -23.62
C GLU A 260 -18.83 8.61 -22.70
N THR A 261 -17.99 9.65 -22.78
CA THR A 261 -16.83 9.79 -21.88
C THR A 261 -17.26 10.00 -20.42
N LEU A 262 -18.30 10.79 -20.14
CA LEU A 262 -18.81 11.00 -18.78
C LEU A 262 -19.55 9.77 -18.23
N LEU A 263 -20.33 9.05 -19.04
CA LEU A 263 -20.95 7.78 -18.68
C LEU A 263 -19.89 6.73 -18.33
N SER A 264 -18.80 6.67 -19.10
CA SER A 264 -17.65 5.81 -18.80
C SER A 264 -16.98 6.18 -17.46
N ALA A 265 -16.93 7.48 -17.11
CA ALA A 265 -16.34 7.93 -15.85
C ALA A 265 -17.15 7.51 -14.61
N THR A 266 -18.46 7.36 -14.78
CA THR A 266 -19.45 7.03 -13.73
C THR A 266 -19.89 5.56 -13.76
N GLN A 267 -19.37 4.77 -14.71
CA GLN A 267 -19.74 3.39 -14.92
C GLN A 267 -19.56 2.53 -13.67
N GLN A 268 -20.57 1.71 -13.37
CA GLN A 268 -20.57 0.74 -12.28
C GLN A 268 -20.16 -0.65 -12.79
N GLY A 269 -19.72 -1.53 -11.88
CA GLY A 269 -19.45 -2.94 -12.18
C GLY A 269 -17.97 -3.28 -12.28
N TYR A 270 -17.65 -4.35 -13.03
CA TYR A 270 -16.28 -4.87 -13.16
C TYR A 270 -15.33 -3.84 -13.81
N ASP A 271 -15.84 -3.12 -14.82
CA ASP A 271 -15.14 -2.02 -15.48
C ASP A 271 -15.51 -0.67 -14.84
N ALA A 272 -15.53 -0.62 -13.50
CA ALA A 272 -15.92 0.58 -12.77
C ALA A 272 -15.08 1.79 -13.21
N GLY A 273 -15.77 2.89 -13.52
CA GLY A 273 -15.16 4.16 -13.88
C GLY A 273 -14.37 4.78 -12.73
N PRO A 274 -13.46 5.73 -13.02
CA PRO A 274 -12.61 6.37 -12.02
C PRO A 274 -13.35 7.00 -10.83
N MET A 275 -14.56 7.55 -11.03
CA MET A 275 -15.33 8.12 -9.91
C MET A 275 -15.81 7.04 -8.93
N VAL A 276 -16.22 5.89 -9.45
CA VAL A 276 -16.66 4.74 -8.64
C VAL A 276 -15.48 4.10 -7.91
N ARG A 277 -14.32 3.99 -8.57
CA ARG A 277 -13.09 3.49 -7.92
C ARG A 277 -12.63 4.39 -6.77
N LEU A 278 -12.71 5.71 -6.94
CA LEU A 278 -12.41 6.66 -5.87
C LEU A 278 -13.36 6.49 -4.67
N GLN A 279 -14.65 6.22 -4.91
CA GLN A 279 -15.58 5.87 -3.82
C GLN A 279 -15.12 4.61 -3.09
N HIS A 280 -14.69 3.58 -3.81
CA HIS A 280 -14.16 2.35 -3.19
C HIS A 280 -12.92 2.58 -2.33
N VAL A 281 -12.02 3.48 -2.76
CA VAL A 281 -10.85 3.89 -1.97
C VAL A 281 -11.28 4.57 -0.67
N LEU A 282 -12.19 5.54 -0.73
CA LEU A 282 -12.71 6.23 0.45
C LEU A 282 -13.38 5.26 1.42
N SER A 283 -14.23 4.37 0.91
CA SER A 283 -14.90 3.33 1.71
C SER A 283 -13.89 2.38 2.39
N THR A 284 -12.84 1.99 1.67
CA THR A 284 -11.79 1.11 2.22
C THR A 284 -10.94 1.83 3.27
N ALA A 285 -10.61 3.11 3.05
CA ALA A 285 -9.91 3.95 4.02
C ALA A 285 -10.75 4.21 5.28
N ALA A 286 -12.07 4.39 5.14
CA ALA A 286 -12.99 4.53 6.26
C ALA A 286 -13.00 3.26 7.12
N LYS A 287 -13.12 2.08 6.48
CA LYS A 287 -13.03 0.78 7.16
C LYS A 287 -11.71 0.61 7.91
N PHE A 288 -10.59 1.00 7.29
CA PHE A 288 -9.28 1.00 7.96
C PHE A 288 -9.29 1.89 9.20
N SER A 289 -9.78 3.12 9.08
CA SER A 289 -9.83 4.08 10.18
C SER A 289 -10.68 3.58 11.35
N HIS A 290 -11.82 2.94 11.06
CA HIS A 290 -12.67 2.33 12.08
C HIS A 290 -12.00 1.10 12.74
N ALA A 291 -11.22 0.34 11.97
CA ALA A 291 -10.49 -0.84 12.46
C ALA A 291 -9.32 -0.50 13.39
N LEU A 292 -8.89 0.76 13.48
CA LEU A 292 -7.91 1.21 14.47
C LEU A 292 -8.48 1.20 15.91
N GLU A 293 -9.80 1.13 16.07
CA GLU A 293 -10.52 1.13 17.36
C GLU A 293 -10.25 2.35 18.27
N THR A 294 -9.54 3.37 17.80
CA THR A 294 -9.30 4.64 18.51
C THR A 294 -10.42 5.68 18.26
N ALA A 295 -10.56 6.66 19.15
CA ALA A 295 -11.50 7.76 18.99
C ALA A 295 -11.19 8.62 17.77
N GLN A 296 -9.91 8.88 17.51
CA GLN A 296 -9.47 9.59 16.31
C GLN A 296 -9.75 8.77 15.04
N GLY A 297 -9.51 7.46 15.08
CA GLY A 297 -9.86 6.54 13.99
C GLY A 297 -11.35 6.59 13.65
N ARG A 298 -12.24 6.52 14.65
CA ARG A 298 -13.69 6.68 14.47
C ARG A 298 -14.07 8.02 13.85
N GLN A 299 -13.46 9.12 14.31
CA GLN A 299 -13.73 10.46 13.76
C GLN A 299 -13.28 10.58 12.31
N ILE A 300 -12.09 10.08 11.97
CA ILE A 300 -11.57 10.07 10.59
C ILE A 300 -12.45 9.19 9.71
N GLY A 301 -12.81 8.00 10.16
CA GLY A 301 -13.70 7.09 9.44
C GLY A 301 -15.04 7.75 9.12
N ALA A 302 -15.69 8.38 10.10
CA ALA A 302 -16.95 9.09 9.88
C ALA A 302 -16.83 10.26 8.88
N ARG A 303 -15.69 10.96 8.85
CA ARG A 303 -15.40 12.00 7.84
C ARG A 303 -15.24 11.40 6.45
N LEU A 304 -14.54 10.27 6.33
CA LEU A 304 -14.37 9.55 5.08
C LEU A 304 -15.72 9.01 4.56
N ASP A 305 -16.56 8.48 5.44
CA ASP A 305 -17.93 8.03 5.10
C ASP A 305 -18.82 9.20 4.61
N ALA A 306 -18.60 10.42 5.12
CA ALA A 306 -19.29 11.61 4.62
C ALA A 306 -18.79 12.02 3.23
N LEU A 307 -17.47 11.98 3.00
CA LEU A 307 -16.87 12.27 1.70
C LEU A 307 -17.29 11.23 0.64
N GLU A 308 -17.38 9.95 0.99
CA GLU A 308 -17.87 8.89 0.11
C GLU A 308 -19.30 9.20 -0.37
N ARG A 309 -20.19 9.59 0.55
CA ARG A 309 -21.58 9.98 0.20
C ARG A 309 -21.64 11.22 -0.71
N GLN A 310 -20.79 12.21 -0.47
CA GLN A 310 -20.69 13.38 -1.35
C GLN A 310 -20.20 13.02 -2.75
N LEU A 311 -19.22 12.12 -2.84
CA LEU A 311 -18.71 11.64 -4.12
C LEU A 311 -19.73 10.78 -4.86
N ALA A 312 -20.52 9.97 -4.15
CA ALA A 312 -21.62 9.22 -4.75
C ALA A 312 -22.69 10.15 -5.35
N PHE A 313 -23.04 11.23 -4.64
CA PHE A 313 -23.93 12.27 -5.16
C PHE A 313 -23.34 12.92 -6.42
N LEU A 314 -22.07 13.33 -6.38
CA LEU A 314 -21.41 13.94 -7.54
C LEU A 314 -21.33 12.99 -8.74
N ALA A 315 -21.10 11.69 -8.51
CA ALA A 315 -21.08 10.71 -9.58
C ALA A 315 -22.46 10.58 -10.24
N GLN A 316 -23.54 10.64 -9.46
CA GLN A 316 -24.90 10.64 -10.00
C GLN A 316 -25.19 11.92 -10.79
N GLU A 317 -24.83 13.10 -10.27
CA GLU A 317 -25.03 14.36 -10.99
C GLU A 317 -24.25 14.42 -12.32
N VAL A 318 -23.03 13.87 -12.35
CA VAL A 318 -22.24 13.76 -13.59
C VAL A 318 -22.89 12.79 -14.57
N HIS A 319 -23.45 11.68 -14.08
CA HIS A 319 -24.19 10.73 -14.89
C HIS A 319 -25.43 11.38 -15.52
N ASP A 320 -26.23 12.09 -14.72
CA ASP A 320 -27.43 12.78 -15.19
C ASP A 320 -27.09 13.88 -16.21
N ALA A 321 -26.02 14.66 -15.97
CA ALA A 321 -25.54 15.65 -16.93
C ALA A 321 -25.02 15.01 -18.23
N ALA A 322 -24.45 13.80 -18.17
CA ALA A 322 -24.05 13.05 -19.35
C ALA A 322 -25.27 12.66 -20.18
N GLU A 323 -26.31 12.13 -19.55
CA GLU A 323 -27.58 11.80 -20.20
C GLU A 323 -28.23 13.05 -20.85
N ASP A 324 -28.21 14.20 -20.17
CA ASP A 324 -28.69 15.48 -20.73
C ASP A 324 -27.88 15.92 -21.97
N LEU A 325 -26.56 15.75 -21.94
CA LEU A 325 -25.69 15.98 -23.10
C LEU A 325 -25.97 14.99 -24.23
N GLY A 326 -26.25 13.73 -23.91
CA GLY A 326 -26.64 12.70 -24.88
C GLY A 326 -27.98 12.99 -25.55
N ALA A 327 -28.94 13.55 -24.80
CA ALA A 327 -30.20 14.03 -25.34
C ALA A 327 -30.03 15.28 -26.23
N THR A 328 -28.92 16.00 -26.07
CA THR A 328 -28.60 17.19 -26.85
C THR A 328 -27.91 16.83 -28.16
N VAL A 329 -28.62 16.93 -29.29
CA VAL A 329 -28.01 16.79 -30.63
C VAL A 329 -27.28 18.09 -31.02
N ALA A 330 -26.12 18.33 -30.42
CA ALA A 330 -25.29 19.52 -30.68
C ALA A 330 -23.86 19.16 -31.10
N VAL A 331 -23.27 20.03 -31.92
CA VAL A 331 -21.87 19.98 -32.35
C VAL A 331 -21.16 21.28 -32.00
N LEU A 332 -19.85 21.21 -31.77
CA LEU A 332 -19.05 22.41 -31.53
C LEU A 332 -19.09 23.35 -32.75
N PRO A 333 -19.16 24.68 -32.52
CA PRO A 333 -19.26 25.63 -33.61
C PRO A 333 -17.95 25.72 -34.42
N PRO A 334 -18.02 25.97 -35.75
CA PRO A 334 -16.84 25.93 -36.64
C PRO A 334 -15.67 26.85 -36.28
N HIS A 335 -15.91 27.94 -35.55
CA HIS A 335 -14.85 28.86 -35.12
C HIS A 335 -13.93 28.27 -34.04
N ARG A 336 -14.26 27.08 -33.50
CA ARG A 336 -13.40 26.30 -32.59
C ARG A 336 -12.54 25.26 -33.31
N ALA A 337 -12.41 25.36 -34.64
CA ALA A 337 -11.55 24.47 -35.40
C ALA A 337 -10.10 24.49 -34.88
N PRO A 338 -9.45 23.32 -34.72
CA PRO A 338 -8.07 23.25 -34.28
C PRO A 338 -7.17 24.00 -35.26
N LYS A 339 -6.24 24.79 -34.74
CA LYS A 339 -5.25 25.48 -35.57
C LYS A 339 -4.39 24.43 -36.27
N PRO A 340 -4.27 24.45 -37.60
CA PRO A 340 -3.46 23.47 -38.31
C PRO A 340 -2.02 23.51 -37.77
N PRO A 341 -1.39 22.35 -37.53
CA PRO A 341 -0.01 22.33 -37.08
C PRO A 341 0.84 23.07 -38.11
N ARG A 342 1.69 23.99 -37.65
CA ARG A 342 2.69 24.62 -38.51
C ARG A 342 3.75 23.56 -38.82
N ILE A 343 3.49 22.76 -39.86
CA ILE A 343 4.45 21.81 -40.39
C ILE A 343 5.57 22.63 -41.00
N ARG A 344 6.68 22.80 -40.27
CA ARG A 344 7.90 23.29 -40.89
C ARG A 344 8.33 22.24 -41.89
N PRO A 345 8.48 22.58 -43.19
CA PRO A 345 9.04 21.64 -44.13
C PRO A 345 10.40 21.21 -43.61
N ARG A 346 10.58 19.89 -43.45
CA ARG A 346 11.88 19.30 -43.15
C ARG A 346 12.85 19.82 -44.21
N PRO A 347 13.99 20.44 -43.85
CA PRO A 347 14.98 20.80 -44.85
C PRO A 347 15.33 19.53 -45.61
N ALA A 348 15.27 19.60 -46.94
CA ALA A 348 15.67 18.50 -47.80
C ALA A 348 17.07 18.05 -47.35
N LEU A 349 17.21 16.78 -46.99
CA LEU A 349 18.52 16.15 -46.95
C LEU A 349 19.09 16.33 -48.36
N GLU A 350 20.24 16.99 -48.46
CA GLU A 350 20.91 17.42 -49.69
C GLU A 350 20.54 18.81 -50.23
N THR A 351 20.87 19.86 -49.49
CA THR A 351 21.56 21.00 -50.12
C THR A 351 22.55 21.61 -49.14
N THR A 352 23.83 21.53 -49.48
CA THR A 352 24.91 22.25 -48.80
C THR A 352 24.60 23.75 -48.85
N PRO A 353 24.58 24.49 -47.73
CA PRO A 353 24.37 25.93 -47.76
C PRO A 353 25.53 26.61 -48.52
N PRO A 354 25.27 27.60 -49.39
CA PRO A 354 26.34 28.31 -50.09
C PRO A 354 27.21 29.08 -49.07
N PRO A 355 28.54 29.14 -49.30
CA PRO A 355 29.47 29.78 -48.38
C PRO A 355 29.17 31.28 -48.23
N ALA A 356 29.27 31.77 -47.00
CA ALA A 356 29.06 33.17 -46.68
C ALA A 356 30.06 34.08 -47.44
N PRO A 357 29.63 35.26 -47.93
CA PRO A 357 30.52 36.18 -48.62
C PRO A 357 31.58 36.77 -47.67
N PRO A 358 32.81 37.04 -48.16
CA PRO A 358 33.90 37.50 -47.32
C PRO A 358 33.62 38.91 -46.77
N GLN A 359 33.85 39.09 -45.47
CA GLN A 359 33.75 40.37 -44.78
C GLN A 359 34.84 41.32 -45.30
N ARG A 360 34.43 42.46 -45.87
CA ARG A 360 35.34 43.57 -46.17
C ARG A 360 35.74 44.24 -44.86
N THR A 361 37.02 44.18 -44.53
CA THR A 361 37.67 45.00 -43.52
C THR A 361 37.64 46.47 -43.96
N THR A 362 36.86 47.30 -43.28
CA THR A 362 36.95 48.75 -43.38
C THR A 362 37.99 49.27 -42.40
N THR A 363 39.10 49.75 -42.97
CA THR A 363 40.20 50.45 -42.30
C THR A 363 39.70 51.75 -41.69
N THR A 364 39.95 51.97 -40.40
CA THR A 364 39.69 53.21 -39.67
C THR A 364 40.71 54.28 -40.09
N ALA A 365 40.23 55.35 -40.72
CA ALA A 365 41.02 56.57 -40.92
C ALA A 365 40.76 57.55 -39.75
N ARG A 366 41.82 57.80 -38.98
CA ARG A 366 41.97 58.95 -38.07
C ARG A 366 42.09 60.23 -38.89
N HIS A 367 41.61 61.35 -38.36
CA HIS A 367 42.24 62.69 -38.34
C HIS A 367 41.25 63.75 -37.77
N PRO A 368 41.71 64.96 -37.39
CA PRO A 368 42.32 65.34 -36.11
C PRO A 368 41.38 66.17 -35.22
#